data_AF-A0A382VI56-F1
#
_entry.id   AF-A0A382VI56-F1
#
_cell.length_a   1.000
_cell.length_b   1.000
_cell.length_c   1.000
_cell.angle_alpha   90.00
_cell.angle_beta   90.00
_cell.angle_gamma   90.00
#
_symmetry.space_group_name_H-M   'P 1'
#
loop_
_entity.id
_entity.type
_entity.pdbx_description
1 polymer ?
#
loop_
_entity_poly.entity_id
_entity_poly.type
_entity_poly.pdbx_seq_one_letter_code
_entity_poly.pdbx_strand_id
1 'polypeptide(L)'
;MHDIYFSFAEKIVLGLGITLCLASFVYEVMRRLLIVFKGLGKLPFDRTGARLWRMFREVFLHEKVVKGRFWPGLMHAFVFWGFVIFGLVTLDHFAKGFGIPLLGLKAHKVYTMIVTPFSILVIIGILALAYRRFVTKPKALGKLSPTSGLVAFFIVVLMVTYLIGEREIPLFLWKINWWIHSVIILAFLFLIPRSKHLHLVLAPINIFF
;
A
#
# COMPACT_ATOMS: atom_id res chain seq x y z
N MET A 1 15.74 -5.57 20.11
CA MET A 1 15.30 -4.27 19.52
C MET A 1 16.32 -3.24 19.96
N HIS A 2 16.95 -2.57 19.00
CA HIS A 2 17.91 -1.51 19.33
C HIS A 2 17.14 -0.35 19.97
N ASP A 3 17.66 0.23 21.05
CA ASP A 3 17.15 1.51 21.55
C ASP A 3 17.55 2.59 20.53
N ILE A 4 16.60 2.93 19.66
CA ILE A 4 16.85 3.72 18.46
C ILE A 4 16.71 5.21 18.77
N TYR A 5 17.81 5.94 18.61
CA TYR A 5 17.81 7.40 18.63
C TYR A 5 18.14 7.92 17.23
N PHE A 6 17.12 8.35 16.50
CA PHE A 6 17.32 9.19 15.32
C PHE A 6 17.74 10.58 15.77
N SER A 7 18.72 11.16 15.08
CA SER A 7 19.16 12.53 15.35
C SER A 7 18.03 13.53 15.11
N PHE A 8 18.14 14.71 15.70
CA PHE A 8 17.15 15.77 15.51
C PHE A 8 16.99 16.15 14.01
N ALA A 9 18.10 16.22 13.27
CA ALA A 9 18.09 16.48 11.83
C ALA A 9 17.34 15.40 11.06
N GLU A 10 17.55 14.12 11.40
CA GLU A 10 16.83 12.99 10.78
C GLU A 10 15.32 13.07 11.00
N LYS A 11 14.89 13.42 12.22
CA LYS A 11 13.47 13.62 12.53
C LYS A 11 12.86 14.77 11.74
N ILE A 12 13.60 15.87 11.55
CA ILE A 12 13.16 16.99 10.70
C ILE A 12 13.00 16.54 9.25
N VAL A 13 14.01 15.89 8.68
CA VAL A 13 13.97 15.39 7.30
C VAL A 13 12.78 14.45 7.09
N LEU A 14 12.58 13.52 8.03
CA LEU A 14 11.46 12.59 8.01
C LEU A 14 10.12 13.33 8.09
N GLY A 15 9.97 14.27 9.04
CA GLY A 15 8.74 15.04 9.23
C GLY A 15 8.38 15.90 8.02
N LEU A 16 9.36 16.57 7.41
CA LEU A 16 9.18 17.34 6.18
C LEU A 16 8.79 16.43 5.01
N GLY A 17 9.46 15.29 4.85
CA GLY A 17 9.15 14.31 3.81
C GLY A 17 7.73 13.75 3.93
N ILE A 18 7.33 13.33 5.13
CA ILE A 18 5.96 12.87 5.42
C ILE A 18 4.95 13.96 5.09
N THR A 19 5.17 15.19 5.59
CA THR A 19 4.25 16.31 5.39
C THR A 19 4.08 16.64 3.90
N LEU A 20 5.19 16.74 3.16
CA LEU A 20 5.16 17.04 1.73
C LEU A 20 4.43 15.95 0.93
N CYS A 21 4.76 14.68 1.17
CA CYS A 21 4.15 13.56 0.46
C CYS A 21 2.66 13.41 0.79
N LEU A 22 2.25 13.58 2.06
CA LEU A 22 0.85 13.57 2.47
C LEU A 22 0.08 14.74 1.87
N ALA A 23 0.62 15.96 1.95
CA ALA A 23 -0.01 17.14 1.35
C ALA A 23 -0.21 16.95 -0.16
N SER A 24 0.81 16.43 -0.84
CA SER A 24 0.74 16.09 -2.27
C SER A 24 -0.33 15.04 -2.57
N PHE A 25 -0.40 13.98 -1.76
CA PHE A 25 -1.39 12.92 -1.92
C PHE A 25 -2.81 13.43 -1.72
N VAL A 26 -3.06 14.13 -0.62
CA VAL A 26 -4.37 14.70 -0.28
C VAL A 26 -4.80 15.68 -1.37
N TYR A 27 -3.90 16.57 -1.81
CA TYR A 27 -4.20 17.52 -2.88
C TYR A 27 -4.65 16.83 -4.16
N GLU A 28 -3.91 15.83 -4.65
CA GLU A 28 -4.27 15.13 -5.90
C GLU A 28 -5.56 14.30 -5.76
N VAL A 29 -5.78 13.64 -4.63
CA VAL A 29 -7.01 12.89 -4.38
C VAL A 29 -8.20 13.84 -4.33
N MET A 30 -8.10 14.93 -3.57
CA MET A 30 -9.18 15.92 -3.43
C MET A 30 -9.48 16.59 -4.76
N ARG A 31 -8.45 17.00 -5.52
CA ARG A 31 -8.63 17.56 -6.87
C ARG A 31 -9.44 16.64 -7.76
N ARG A 32 -9.15 15.33 -7.75
CA ARG A 32 -9.86 14.34 -8.58
C ARG A 32 -11.26 14.06 -8.09
N LEU A 33 -11.46 13.94 -6.78
CA LEU A 33 -12.79 13.79 -6.19
C LEU A 33 -13.68 14.99 -6.54
N LEU A 34 -13.17 16.22 -6.45
CA LEU A 34 -13.90 17.43 -6.82
C LEU A 34 -14.30 17.45 -8.30
N ILE A 35 -13.43 16.97 -9.20
CA ILE A 35 -13.76 16.83 -10.63
C ILE A 35 -14.89 15.80 -10.84
N VAL A 36 -14.80 14.65 -10.17
CA VAL A 36 -15.81 13.58 -10.26
C VAL A 36 -17.16 14.06 -9.71
N PHE A 37 -17.17 14.72 -8.56
CA PHE A 37 -18.41 15.24 -7.96
C PHE A 37 -19.08 16.31 -8.81
N LYS A 38 -18.32 17.15 -9.51
CA LYS A 38 -18.88 18.12 -10.48
C LYS A 38 -19.58 17.45 -11.66
N GLY A 39 -19.16 16.24 -12.06
CA GLY A 39 -19.73 15.51 -13.20
C GLY A 39 -20.93 14.62 -12.87
N LEU A 40 -21.17 14.30 -11.59
CA LEU A 40 -22.18 13.29 -11.19
C LEU A 40 -23.60 13.86 -11.01
N GLY A 41 -23.79 15.18 -11.03
CA GLY A 41 -25.11 15.78 -10.78
C GLY A 41 -25.61 15.45 -9.37
N LYS A 42 -26.64 14.58 -9.25
CA LYS A 42 -27.15 14.10 -7.96
C LYS A 42 -26.58 12.71 -7.64
N LEU A 43 -25.89 12.60 -6.50
CA LEU A 43 -25.44 11.31 -5.99
C LEU A 43 -26.65 10.49 -5.50
N PRO A 44 -26.82 9.24 -5.97
CA PRO A 44 -27.90 8.39 -5.51
C PRO A 44 -27.61 7.87 -4.10
N PHE A 45 -28.47 8.18 -3.13
CA PHE A 45 -28.40 7.69 -1.75
C PHE A 45 -29.50 6.66 -1.43
N ASP A 46 -30.14 6.07 -2.45
CA ASP A 46 -31.07 4.97 -2.27
C ASP A 46 -30.32 3.67 -1.92
N ARG A 47 -30.98 2.77 -1.16
CA ARG A 47 -30.50 1.41 -0.86
C ARG A 47 -29.08 1.36 -0.27
N THR A 48 -28.72 2.33 0.58
CA THR A 48 -27.38 2.49 1.18
C THR A 48 -26.82 1.18 1.76
N GLY A 49 -27.62 0.43 2.52
CA GLY A 49 -27.19 -0.85 3.11
C GLY A 49 -26.78 -1.89 2.06
N ALA A 50 -27.59 -2.08 1.01
CA ALA A 50 -27.26 -3.02 -0.07
C ALA A 50 -26.00 -2.60 -0.83
N ARG A 51 -25.77 -1.28 -0.99
CA ARG A 51 -24.61 -0.72 -1.68
C ARG A 51 -23.34 -0.81 -0.85
N LEU A 52 -23.42 -0.56 0.47
CA LEU A 52 -22.33 -0.82 1.42
C LEU A 52 -21.94 -2.30 1.40
N TRP A 53 -22.92 -3.20 1.43
CA TRP A 53 -22.64 -4.64 1.38
C TRP A 53 -21.98 -5.06 0.06
N ARG A 54 -22.47 -4.53 -1.06
CA ARG A 54 -21.86 -4.73 -2.38
C ARG A 54 -20.42 -4.20 -2.42
N MET A 55 -20.18 -2.98 -1.93
CA MET A 55 -18.86 -2.39 -1.83
C MET A 55 -17.92 -3.28 -0.99
N PHE A 56 -18.37 -3.71 0.18
CA PHE A 56 -17.58 -4.61 1.04
C PHE A 56 -17.22 -5.92 0.33
N ARG A 57 -18.20 -6.58 -0.29
CA ARG A 57 -17.99 -7.84 -1.04
C ARG A 57 -17.07 -7.68 -2.25
N GLU A 58 -17.23 -6.62 -3.03
CA GLU A 58 -16.44 -6.39 -4.23
C GLU A 58 -15.02 -5.90 -3.90
N VAL A 59 -14.84 -5.07 -2.87
CA VAL A 59 -13.55 -4.48 -2.48
C VAL A 59 -12.78 -5.37 -1.51
N PHE A 60 -13.33 -5.67 -0.34
CA PHE A 60 -12.61 -6.43 0.70
C PHE A 60 -12.55 -7.93 0.37
N LEU A 61 -13.67 -8.53 -0.04
CA LEU A 61 -13.71 -9.97 -0.36
C LEU A 61 -13.24 -10.29 -1.79
N HIS A 62 -12.91 -9.27 -2.59
CA HIS A 62 -12.45 -9.42 -3.98
C HIS A 62 -13.40 -10.25 -4.87
N GLU A 63 -14.69 -10.35 -4.51
CA GLU A 63 -15.60 -11.34 -5.08
C GLU A 63 -15.69 -11.22 -6.60
N LYS A 64 -15.87 -10.00 -7.11
CA LYS A 64 -16.00 -9.74 -8.55
C LYS A 64 -14.70 -10.01 -9.31
N VAL A 65 -13.56 -9.66 -8.73
CA VAL A 65 -12.24 -9.82 -9.37
C VAL A 65 -11.87 -11.30 -9.46
N VAL A 66 -12.09 -12.06 -8.37
CA VAL A 66 -11.83 -13.50 -8.30
C VAL A 66 -12.79 -14.27 -9.20
N LYS A 67 -14.09 -13.94 -9.21
CA LYS A 67 -15.07 -14.56 -10.12
C LYS A 67 -14.74 -14.30 -11.60
N GLY A 68 -14.25 -13.10 -11.93
CA GLY A 68 -13.86 -12.76 -13.30
C GLY A 68 -12.69 -13.60 -13.80
N ARG A 69 -11.61 -13.70 -13.00
CA ARG A 69 -10.45 -14.56 -13.27
C ARG A 69 -9.79 -14.98 -11.96
N PHE A 70 -9.96 -16.24 -11.59
CA PHE A 70 -9.53 -16.76 -10.28
C PHE A 70 -8.05 -16.44 -9.97
N TRP A 71 -7.12 -16.88 -10.81
CA TRP A 71 -5.68 -16.71 -10.52
C TRP A 71 -5.23 -15.26 -10.39
N PRO A 72 -5.46 -14.36 -11.38
CA PRO A 72 -5.11 -12.94 -11.22
C PRO A 72 -5.87 -12.26 -10.08
N GLY A 73 -7.11 -12.66 -9.81
CA GLY A 73 -7.92 -12.11 -8.72
C GLY A 73 -7.38 -12.49 -7.35
N LEU A 74 -6.96 -13.74 -7.17
CA LEU A 74 -6.31 -14.21 -5.94
C LEU A 74 -4.98 -13.48 -5.71
N MET A 75 -4.16 -13.30 -6.75
CA MET A 75 -2.91 -12.54 -6.62
C MET A 75 -3.17 -11.06 -6.29
N HIS A 76 -4.24 -10.46 -6.81
CA HIS A 76 -4.66 -9.11 -6.38
C HIS A 76 -5.08 -9.09 -4.91
N ALA A 77 -5.83 -10.10 -4.47
CA ALA A 77 -6.28 -10.20 -3.08
C ALA A 77 -5.08 -10.27 -2.12
N PHE A 78 -4.04 -11.04 -2.43
CA PHE A 78 -2.81 -11.07 -1.63
C PHE A 78 -2.16 -9.70 -1.50
N VAL A 79 -2.03 -8.97 -2.62
CA VAL A 79 -1.45 -7.62 -2.63
C VAL A 79 -2.33 -6.64 -1.83
N PHE A 80 -3.66 -6.67 -2.01
CA PHE A 80 -4.59 -5.81 -1.29
C PHE A 80 -4.57 -6.05 0.22
N TRP A 81 -4.73 -7.30 0.65
CA TRP A 81 -4.72 -7.64 2.08
C TRP A 81 -3.34 -7.38 2.70
N GLY A 82 -2.27 -7.53 1.90
CA GLY A 82 -0.96 -7.01 2.21
C GLY A 82 -1.01 -5.52 2.59
N PHE A 83 -1.51 -4.66 1.72
CA PHE A 83 -1.63 -3.22 2.03
C PHE A 83 -2.46 -2.93 3.28
N VAL A 84 -3.56 -3.65 3.51
CA VAL A 84 -4.40 -3.46 4.70
C VAL A 84 -3.63 -3.80 5.98
N ILE A 85 -2.99 -4.97 6.02
CA ILE A 85 -2.23 -5.45 7.19
C ILE A 85 -0.97 -4.60 7.41
N PHE A 86 -0.25 -4.26 6.34
CA PHE A 86 0.94 -3.41 6.42
C PHE A 86 0.64 -1.95 6.79
N GLY A 87 -0.63 -1.52 6.77
CA GLY A 87 -1.02 -0.19 7.24
C GLY A 87 -0.56 0.07 8.67
N LEU A 88 -0.83 -0.85 9.60
CA LEU A 88 -0.40 -0.72 11.00
C LEU A 88 1.13 -0.80 11.14
N VAL A 89 1.79 -1.67 10.37
CA VAL A 89 3.27 -1.76 10.34
C VAL A 89 3.88 -0.42 9.92
N THR A 90 3.31 0.20 8.89
CA THR A 90 3.77 1.48 8.35
C THR A 90 3.61 2.60 9.36
N LEU A 91 2.47 2.65 10.06
CA LEU A 91 2.23 3.63 11.13
C LEU A 91 3.25 3.47 12.26
N ASP A 92 3.45 2.25 12.74
CA ASP A 92 4.42 1.94 13.79
C ASP A 92 5.87 2.22 13.35
N HIS A 93 6.22 1.93 12.09
CA HIS A 93 7.54 2.21 11.50
C HIS A 93 7.90 3.70 11.56
N PHE A 94 6.99 4.59 11.11
CA PHE A 94 7.23 6.02 11.19
C PHE A 94 7.18 6.55 12.62
N ALA A 95 6.30 6.04 13.47
CA ALA A 95 6.20 6.45 14.85
C ALA A 95 7.47 6.11 15.65
N LYS A 96 8.07 4.92 15.41
CA LYS A 96 9.41 4.55 15.88
C LYS A 96 10.50 5.54 15.42
N GLY A 97 10.38 6.08 14.20
CA GLY A 97 11.25 7.16 13.69
C GLY A 97 11.29 8.40 14.58
N PHE A 98 10.19 8.71 15.27
CA PHE A 98 10.10 9.83 16.22
C PHE A 98 10.39 9.43 17.67
N GLY A 99 10.56 8.14 17.96
CA GLY A 99 10.76 7.60 19.31
C GLY A 99 9.46 7.26 20.02
N ILE A 100 8.35 7.09 19.29
CA ILE A 100 7.01 6.81 19.83
C ILE A 100 6.48 5.51 19.22
N PRO A 101 6.98 4.33 19.63
CA PRO A 101 6.45 3.07 19.10
C PRO A 101 4.96 2.93 19.40
N LEU A 102 4.16 2.54 18.41
CA LEU A 102 2.72 2.29 18.57
C LEU A 102 2.46 0.89 19.13
N LEU A 103 3.30 -0.07 18.74
CA LEU A 103 3.22 -1.46 19.21
C LEU A 103 4.25 -1.70 20.31
N GLY A 104 3.78 -2.11 21.49
CA GLY A 104 4.66 -2.64 22.53
C GLY A 104 5.34 -3.94 22.09
N LEU A 105 6.42 -4.34 22.76
CA LEU A 105 7.27 -5.47 22.36
C LEU A 105 6.49 -6.76 22.07
N LYS A 106 5.55 -7.12 22.97
CA LYS A 106 4.70 -8.31 22.83
C LYS A 106 3.74 -8.20 21.64
N ALA A 107 3.11 -7.03 21.48
CA ALA A 107 2.17 -6.77 20.39
C ALA A 107 2.89 -6.82 19.03
N HIS A 108 4.07 -6.19 18.91
CA HIS A 108 4.92 -6.28 17.72
C HIS A 108 5.24 -7.73 17.38
N LYS A 109 5.69 -8.53 18.35
CA LYS A 109 6.04 -9.95 18.13
C LYS A 109 4.85 -10.77 17.62
N VAL A 110 3.67 -10.62 18.22
CA VAL A 110 2.45 -11.31 17.77
C VAL A 110 2.05 -10.85 16.37
N TYR A 111 2.12 -9.55 16.11
CA TYR A 111 1.74 -9.00 14.82
C TYR A 111 2.68 -9.46 13.70
N THR A 112 4.00 -9.49 13.94
CA THR A 112 4.98 -10.01 12.98
C THR A 112 4.73 -11.46 12.60
N MET A 113 4.19 -12.31 13.50
CA MET A 113 3.83 -13.70 13.13
C MET A 113 2.75 -13.77 12.06
N ILE A 114 1.87 -12.77 11.98
CA ILE A 114 0.81 -12.66 10.97
C ILE A 114 1.35 -11.96 9.72
N VAL A 115 2.10 -10.87 9.90
CA VAL A 115 2.56 -10.02 8.79
C VAL A 115 3.63 -10.74 7.94
N THR A 116 4.53 -11.49 8.57
CA THR A 116 5.63 -12.20 7.88
C THR A 116 5.16 -13.15 6.77
N PRO A 117 4.23 -14.10 7.01
CA PRO A 117 3.72 -14.94 5.93
C PRO A 117 2.98 -14.12 4.86
N PHE A 118 2.25 -13.07 5.25
CA PHE A 118 1.60 -12.17 4.29
C PHE A 118 2.60 -11.43 3.40
N SER A 119 3.77 -11.02 3.90
CA SER A 119 4.79 -10.37 3.08
C SER A 119 5.28 -11.28 1.94
N ILE A 120 5.42 -12.57 2.23
CA ILE A 120 5.80 -13.60 1.24
C ILE A 120 4.67 -13.77 0.22
N LEU A 121 3.41 -13.85 0.67
CA LEU A 121 2.25 -13.93 -0.23
C LEU A 121 2.13 -12.70 -1.13
N VAL A 122 2.44 -11.50 -0.62
CA VAL A 122 2.47 -10.26 -1.40
C VAL A 122 3.57 -10.32 -2.46
N ILE A 123 4.78 -10.80 -2.11
CA ILE A 123 5.88 -11.00 -3.07
C ILE A 123 5.44 -11.96 -4.19
N ILE A 124 4.88 -13.11 -3.83
CA ILE A 124 4.39 -14.10 -4.81
C ILE A 124 3.31 -13.45 -5.70
N GLY A 125 2.34 -12.77 -5.09
CA GLY A 125 1.24 -12.10 -5.78
C GLY A 125 1.74 -11.05 -6.78
N ILE A 126 2.61 -10.14 -6.36
CA ILE A 126 3.08 -9.05 -7.21
C ILE A 126 4.02 -9.56 -8.31
N LEU A 127 4.87 -10.55 -8.04
CA LEU A 127 5.72 -11.16 -9.05
C LEU A 127 4.90 -11.92 -10.10
N ALA A 128 3.87 -12.67 -9.68
CA ALA A 128 2.95 -13.33 -10.60
C ALA A 128 2.20 -12.31 -11.48
N LEU A 129 1.72 -11.20 -10.91
CA LEU A 129 1.06 -10.12 -11.65
C LEU A 129 2.03 -9.38 -12.59
N ALA A 130 3.27 -9.15 -12.17
CA ALA A 130 4.31 -8.54 -12.98
C ALA A 130 4.72 -9.44 -14.14
N TYR A 131 4.95 -10.73 -13.90
CA TYR A 131 5.20 -11.73 -14.94
C TYR A 131 4.04 -11.78 -15.94
N ARG A 132 2.81 -11.78 -15.43
CA ARG A 132 1.62 -11.72 -16.28
C ARG A 132 1.59 -10.44 -17.14
N ARG A 133 1.96 -9.30 -16.58
CA ARG A 133 1.97 -7.98 -17.24
C ARG A 133 3.06 -7.87 -18.31
N PHE A 134 4.28 -8.31 -18.00
CA PHE A 134 5.49 -7.99 -18.80
C PHE A 134 6.02 -9.14 -19.62
N VAL A 135 5.66 -10.38 -19.31
CA VAL A 135 6.12 -11.57 -20.04
C VAL A 135 4.98 -12.17 -20.85
N THR A 136 3.96 -12.74 -20.19
CA THR A 136 2.86 -13.43 -20.91
C THR A 136 1.97 -12.51 -21.73
N LYS A 137 1.86 -11.23 -21.33
CA LYS A 137 1.13 -10.16 -22.03
C LYS A 137 -0.23 -10.61 -22.65
N PRO A 138 -1.20 -11.15 -21.88
CA PRO A 138 -2.51 -11.53 -22.42
C PRO A 138 -3.17 -10.38 -23.19
N LYS A 139 -3.85 -10.67 -24.30
CA LYS A 139 -4.52 -9.68 -25.17
C LYS A 139 -5.42 -8.69 -24.41
N ALA A 140 -6.00 -9.12 -23.29
CA ALA A 140 -6.84 -8.30 -22.42
C ALA A 140 -6.11 -7.20 -21.61
N LEU A 141 -4.78 -7.10 -21.64
CA LEU A 141 -4.00 -6.20 -20.76
C LEU A 141 -3.64 -4.83 -21.36
N GLY A 142 -4.03 -4.58 -22.61
CA GLY A 142 -3.77 -3.29 -23.27
C GLY A 142 -2.28 -2.92 -23.30
N LYS A 143 -1.99 -1.61 -23.38
CA LYS A 143 -0.62 -1.11 -23.46
C LYS A 143 0.15 -1.32 -22.14
N LEU A 144 1.45 -1.59 -22.28
CA LEU A 144 2.37 -1.61 -21.15
C LEU A 144 2.45 -0.21 -20.53
N SER A 145 2.56 -0.19 -19.21
CA SER A 145 2.60 1.04 -18.42
C SER A 145 3.83 0.95 -17.53
N PRO A 146 4.86 1.80 -17.73
CA PRO A 146 6.09 1.79 -16.94
C PRO A 146 5.80 1.95 -15.44
N THR A 147 4.79 2.75 -15.10
CA THR A 147 4.34 2.95 -13.71
C THR A 147 3.85 1.67 -13.03
N SER A 148 3.34 0.68 -13.77
CA SER A 148 3.05 -0.66 -13.18
C SER A 148 4.31 -1.41 -12.77
N GLY A 149 5.37 -1.29 -13.57
CA GLY A 149 6.64 -1.97 -13.28
C GLY A 149 7.31 -1.33 -12.07
N LEU A 150 7.30 0.00 -12.02
CA LEU A 150 7.79 0.76 -10.88
C LEU A 150 7.04 0.44 -9.58
N VAL A 151 5.71 0.39 -9.63
CA VAL A 151 4.88 0.00 -8.45
C VAL A 151 5.16 -1.43 -8.02
N ALA A 152 5.27 -2.38 -8.96
CA ALA A 152 5.61 -3.76 -8.63
C ALA A 152 6.98 -3.87 -7.97
N PHE A 153 7.98 -3.15 -8.50
CA PHE A 153 9.31 -3.06 -7.92
C PHE A 153 9.28 -2.48 -6.50
N PHE A 154 8.58 -1.36 -6.28
CA PHE A 154 8.44 -0.77 -4.95
C PHE A 154 7.80 -1.73 -3.95
N ILE A 155 6.74 -2.45 -4.34
CA ILE A 155 6.11 -3.44 -3.46
C ILE A 155 7.09 -4.54 -3.06
N VAL A 156 7.85 -5.09 -4.01
CA VAL A 156 8.88 -6.11 -3.70
C VAL A 156 9.93 -5.56 -2.75
N VAL A 157 10.46 -4.37 -3.02
CA VAL A 157 11.45 -3.71 -2.14
C VAL A 157 10.88 -3.51 -0.74
N LEU A 158 9.64 -3.04 -0.60
CA LEU A 158 8.99 -2.87 0.69
C LEU A 158 8.87 -4.19 1.47
N MET A 159 8.47 -5.27 0.82
CA MET A 159 8.33 -6.57 1.48
C MET A 159 9.70 -7.13 1.90
N VAL A 160 10.71 -6.99 1.05
CA VAL A 160 12.08 -7.44 1.35
C VAL A 160 12.69 -6.62 2.48
N THR A 161 12.59 -5.29 2.44
CA THR A 161 13.13 -4.41 3.48
C THR A 161 12.39 -4.58 4.82
N TYR A 162 11.09 -4.90 4.80
CA TYR A 162 10.39 -5.34 6.01
C TYR A 162 10.98 -6.64 6.59
N LEU A 163 11.13 -7.69 5.76
CA LEU A 163 11.68 -8.97 6.20
C LEU A 163 13.11 -8.84 6.73
N ILE A 164 13.93 -7.96 6.15
CA ILE A 164 15.27 -7.63 6.64
C ILE A 164 15.19 -6.86 7.97
N GLY A 165 14.23 -5.94 8.11
CA GLY A 165 14.04 -5.12 9.31
C GLY A 165 13.66 -5.92 10.56
N GLU A 166 13.01 -7.08 10.38
CA GLU A 166 12.67 -8.02 11.46
C GLU A 166 13.84 -8.95 11.85
N ARG A 167 14.96 -8.93 11.11
CA ARG A 167 16.15 -9.73 11.45
C ARG A 167 17.07 -8.97 12.41
N GLU A 168 17.82 -9.74 13.17
CA GLU A 168 18.93 -9.21 13.98
C GLU A 168 20.13 -8.94 13.06
N ILE A 169 20.31 -7.68 12.68
CA ILE A 169 21.42 -7.20 11.86
C ILE A 169 22.14 -6.04 12.58
N PRO A 170 23.41 -5.74 12.21
CA PRO A 170 24.14 -4.60 12.75
C PRO A 170 23.35 -3.30 12.63
N LEU A 171 23.41 -2.45 13.67
CA LEU A 171 22.64 -1.21 13.76
C LEU A 171 22.77 -0.32 12.52
N PHE A 172 23.98 -0.22 11.96
CA PHE A 172 24.25 0.55 10.75
C PHE A 172 23.44 0.05 9.54
N LEU A 173 23.43 -1.27 9.29
CA LEU A 173 22.68 -1.86 8.18
C LEU A 173 21.17 -1.77 8.42
N TRP A 174 20.74 -1.96 9.67
CA TRP A 174 19.35 -1.77 10.05
C TRP A 174 18.88 -0.34 9.72
N LYS A 175 19.68 0.66 10.07
CA LYS A 175 19.35 2.08 9.83
C LYS A 175 19.28 2.41 8.34
N ILE A 176 20.19 1.86 7.53
CA ILE A 176 20.12 1.96 6.06
C ILE A 176 18.81 1.34 5.54
N ASN A 177 18.51 0.10 5.94
CA ASN A 177 17.29 -0.60 5.54
C ASN A 177 16.04 0.18 5.94
N TRP A 178 16.01 0.74 7.15
CA TRP A 178 14.91 1.56 7.66
C TRP A 178 14.69 2.80 6.77
N TRP A 179 15.76 3.52 6.41
CA TRP A 179 15.67 4.70 5.53
C TRP A 179 15.24 4.34 4.11
N ILE A 180 15.76 3.26 3.53
CA ILE A 180 15.31 2.75 2.23
C ILE A 180 13.81 2.45 2.29
N HIS A 181 13.35 1.73 3.31
CA HIS A 181 11.93 1.42 3.49
C HIS A 181 11.08 2.71 3.58
N SER A 182 11.49 3.67 4.43
CA SER A 182 10.82 4.97 4.59
C SER A 182 10.71 5.75 3.28
N VAL A 183 11.82 5.87 2.54
CA VAL A 183 11.85 6.61 1.26
C VAL A 183 10.95 5.96 0.23
N ILE A 184 10.93 4.62 0.15
CA ILE A 184 10.05 3.90 -0.78
C ILE A 184 8.58 4.09 -0.40
N ILE A 185 8.21 4.09 0.88
CA ILE A 185 6.83 4.40 1.31
C ILE A 185 6.44 5.82 0.88
N LEU A 186 7.29 6.81 1.13
CA LEU A 186 7.02 8.20 0.76
C LEU A 186 6.92 8.38 -0.76
N ALA A 187 7.79 7.73 -1.53
CA ALA A 187 7.71 7.70 -2.99
C ALA A 187 6.42 7.04 -3.48
N PHE A 188 5.99 5.95 -2.84
CA PHE A 188 4.74 5.26 -3.14
C PHE A 188 3.53 6.18 -2.93
N LEU A 189 3.50 6.90 -1.79
CA LEU A 189 2.46 7.86 -1.46
C LEU A 189 2.38 9.00 -2.50
N PHE A 190 3.51 9.51 -2.97
CA PHE A 190 3.52 10.51 -4.03
C PHE A 190 3.06 9.96 -5.40
N LEU A 191 3.39 8.70 -5.71
CA LEU A 191 3.16 8.06 -7.00
C LEU A 191 1.71 7.58 -7.20
N ILE A 192 1.07 7.01 -6.17
CA ILE A 192 -0.28 6.42 -6.27
C ILE A 192 -1.28 7.36 -6.99
N PRO A 193 -1.50 8.61 -6.53
CA PRO A 193 -2.59 9.44 -7.05
C PRO A 193 -2.30 10.01 -8.45
N ARG A 194 -1.06 9.88 -8.93
CA ARG A 194 -0.62 10.28 -10.28
C ARG A 194 -0.56 9.12 -11.25
N SER A 195 -0.78 7.91 -10.77
CA SER A 195 -0.74 6.70 -11.58
C SER A 195 -2.14 6.10 -11.74
N LYS A 196 -2.25 5.10 -12.62
CA LYS A 196 -3.45 4.28 -12.77
C LYS A 196 -3.85 3.51 -11.50
N HIS A 197 -3.00 3.48 -10.46
CA HIS A 197 -3.29 2.81 -9.19
C HIS A 197 -4.18 3.64 -8.26
N LEU A 198 -4.51 4.88 -8.63
CA LEU A 198 -5.55 5.66 -7.98
C LEU A 198 -6.89 4.91 -7.84
N HIS A 199 -7.16 3.93 -8.73
CA HIS A 199 -8.33 3.05 -8.58
C HIS A 199 -8.40 2.40 -7.20
N LEU A 200 -7.29 2.18 -6.50
CA LEU A 200 -7.28 1.66 -5.14
C LEU A 200 -7.99 2.59 -4.14
N VAL A 201 -7.89 3.90 -4.34
CA VAL A 201 -8.53 4.93 -3.50
C VAL A 201 -9.98 5.15 -3.93
N LEU A 202 -10.25 5.17 -5.25
CA LEU A 202 -11.57 5.53 -5.78
C LEU A 202 -12.52 4.35 -5.97
N ALA A 203 -12.04 3.10 -5.97
CA ALA A 203 -12.90 1.93 -6.19
C ALA A 203 -14.05 1.80 -5.17
N PRO A 204 -13.85 2.02 -3.86
CA PRO A 204 -14.96 1.96 -2.90
C PRO A 204 -16.06 2.98 -3.23
N ILE A 205 -15.66 4.20 -3.58
CA ILE A 205 -16.57 5.29 -3.95
C ILE A 205 -17.34 4.92 -5.23
N ASN A 206 -16.65 4.39 -6.23
CA ASN A 206 -17.24 4.03 -7.53
C ASN A 206 -18.13 2.76 -7.48
N ILE A 207 -17.95 1.89 -6.49
CA ILE A 207 -18.83 0.72 -6.29
C ILE A 207 -20.03 1.11 -5.41
N PHE A 208 -19.82 2.07 -4.51
CA PHE A 208 -20.88 2.57 -3.65
C PHE A 208 -21.88 3.44 -4.43
N PHE A 209 -21.43 4.46 -5.18
CA PHE A 209 -22.27 5.37 -5.98
C PHE A 209 -22.58 4.84 -7.38
#